data_AF-A0A954CMK2-F1
#
_entry.id   AF-A0A954CMK2-F1
#
_cell.length_a   1.000
_cell.length_b   1.000
_cell.length_c   1.000
_cell.angle_alpha   90.00
_cell.angle_beta   90.00
_cell.angle_gamma   90.00
#
_symmetry.space_group_name_H-M   'P 1'
#
loop_
_entity.id
_entity.type
_entity.pdbx_description
1 polymer ?
#
loop_
_entity_poly.entity_id
_entity_poly.type
_entity_poly.pdbx_seq_one_letter_code
_entity_poly.pdbx_strand_id
1 'polypeptide(L)'
;PVRARKIAVPLAALRDRISASQCKNLLEKGVKHLFAHDELGDPFLDLLMTAQGQKGALALVEKALRMRRARKIPEALQILAWLALHDHLDQEGRYQLALTRLLADGKPSLNDDASAPGGDATMGYFAALVRDSFPVFDRLRKESTVLPESLLRMGRHFSAGVGNERRFGTDLLQFVAEKHSKQRAGEEAKLALRVGGV
;
A
#
# COMPACT_ATOMS: atom_id res chain seq x y z
N PRO A 1 2.69 3.75 24.97
CA PRO A 1 2.85 5.12 24.43
C PRO A 1 3.78 6.07 25.24
N VAL A 2 3.55 6.28 26.55
CA VAL A 2 4.30 7.29 27.35
C VAL A 2 5.72 6.83 27.71
N ARG A 3 5.96 5.53 27.91
CA ARG A 3 7.29 4.97 28.24
C ARG A 3 8.25 4.99 27.04
N ALA A 4 7.79 4.64 25.84
CA ALA A 4 8.61 4.70 24.62
C ALA A 4 9.13 6.11 24.32
N ARG A 5 8.25 7.13 24.42
CA ARG A 5 8.64 8.54 24.26
C ARG A 5 9.66 9.03 25.29
N LYS A 6 9.65 8.49 26.51
CA LYS A 6 10.64 8.84 27.55
C LYS A 6 12.04 8.30 27.25
N ILE A 7 12.15 7.21 26.50
CA ILE A 7 13.45 6.64 26.07
C ILE A 7 13.91 7.30 24.77
N ALA A 8 12.99 7.74 23.92
CA ALA A 8 13.30 8.42 22.65
C ALA A 8 14.14 9.70 22.82
N VAL A 9 13.92 10.49 23.88
CA VAL A 9 14.66 11.75 24.11
C VAL A 9 16.16 11.52 24.42
N PRO A 10 16.55 10.66 25.38
CA PRO A 10 17.96 10.30 25.57
C PRO A 10 18.60 9.65 24.33
N LEU A 11 17.82 8.84 23.61
CA LEU A 11 18.31 8.14 22.42
C LEU A 11 18.53 9.07 21.22
N ALA A 12 17.75 10.15 21.09
CA ALA A 12 17.96 11.18 20.08
C ALA A 12 19.34 11.86 20.23
N ALA A 13 19.82 12.03 21.46
CA ALA A 13 21.17 12.55 21.75
C ALA A 13 22.29 11.57 21.32
N LEU A 14 21.95 10.30 21.10
CA LEU A 14 22.88 9.28 20.62
C LEU A 14 22.79 9.05 19.10
N ARG A 15 21.92 9.77 18.37
CA ARG A 15 21.71 9.56 16.93
C ARG A 15 23.02 9.56 16.13
N ASP A 16 23.93 10.48 16.45
CA ASP A 16 25.20 10.69 15.74
C ASP A 16 26.25 9.61 16.10
N ARG A 17 25.95 8.79 17.11
CA ARG A 17 26.78 7.67 17.57
C ARG A 17 26.26 6.31 17.13
N ILE A 18 25.07 6.26 16.51
CA ILE A 18 24.52 4.99 16.00
C ILE A 18 25.17 4.69 14.65
N SER A 19 26.02 3.65 14.65
CA SER A 19 26.64 3.14 13.43
C SER A 19 25.62 2.50 12.49
N ALA A 20 25.97 2.39 11.20
CA ALA A 20 25.13 1.73 10.20
C ALA A 20 24.79 0.27 10.57
N SER A 21 25.71 -0.45 11.22
CA SER A 21 25.49 -1.82 11.71
C SER A 21 24.42 -1.86 12.81
N GLN A 22 24.43 -0.89 13.73
CA GLN A 22 23.41 -0.77 14.76
C GLN A 22 22.05 -0.41 14.16
N CYS A 23 21.97 0.49 13.19
CA CYS A 23 20.72 0.77 12.47
C CYS A 23 20.13 -0.48 11.82
N LYS A 24 20.97 -1.31 11.20
CA LYS A 24 20.54 -2.59 10.63
C LYS A 24 19.99 -3.53 11.71
N ASN A 25 20.67 -3.64 12.85
CA ASN A 25 20.22 -4.46 13.97
C ASN A 25 18.89 -3.96 14.57
N LEU A 26 18.71 -2.63 14.69
CA LEU A 26 17.46 -2.02 15.14
C LEU A 26 16.31 -2.36 14.19
N LEU A 27 16.53 -2.23 12.88
CA LEU A 27 15.55 -2.59 11.86
C LEU A 27 15.20 -4.08 11.93
N GLU A 28 16.18 -4.97 12.03
CA GLU A 28 15.93 -6.42 12.09
C GLU A 28 15.18 -6.83 13.36
N LYS A 29 15.58 -6.31 14.53
CA LYS A 29 14.90 -6.57 15.80
C LYS A 29 13.51 -5.96 15.83
N GLY A 30 13.38 -4.70 15.44
CA GLY A 30 12.10 -4.00 15.41
C GLY A 30 11.08 -4.71 14.53
N VAL A 31 11.47 -5.11 13.31
CA VAL A 31 10.58 -5.89 12.43
C VAL A 31 10.26 -7.28 13.00
N LYS A 32 11.23 -7.95 13.63
CA LYS A 32 10.98 -9.25 14.28
C LYS A 32 9.93 -9.14 15.39
N HIS A 33 10.05 -8.13 16.25
CA HIS A 33 9.10 -7.91 17.34
C HIS A 33 7.74 -7.40 16.82
N LEU A 34 7.73 -6.57 15.77
CA LEU A 34 6.51 -6.16 15.08
C LEU A 34 5.70 -7.37 14.60
N PHE A 35 6.36 -8.35 13.96
CA PHE A 35 5.71 -9.57 13.49
C PHE A 35 5.28 -10.51 14.62
N ALA A 36 5.95 -10.44 15.76
CA ALA A 36 5.55 -11.16 16.96
C ALA A 36 4.42 -10.47 17.74
N HIS A 37 3.95 -9.30 17.28
CA HIS A 37 3.01 -8.44 18.00
C HIS A 37 3.50 -8.09 19.42
N ASP A 38 4.83 -7.96 19.57
CA ASP A 38 5.48 -7.61 20.82
C ASP A 38 5.61 -6.08 20.93
N GLU A 39 5.25 -5.54 22.10
CA GLU A 39 5.34 -4.11 22.43
C GLU A 39 6.77 -3.55 22.29
N LEU A 40 7.78 -4.42 22.29
CA LEU A 40 9.18 -4.04 22.06
C LEU A 40 9.47 -3.65 20.60
N GLY A 41 8.57 -3.96 19.65
CA GLY A 41 8.73 -3.58 18.25
C GLY A 41 8.79 -2.07 18.05
N ASP A 42 7.83 -1.35 18.63
CA ASP A 42 7.70 0.10 18.47
C ASP A 42 8.95 0.86 18.93
N PRO A 43 9.50 0.63 20.15
CA PRO A 43 10.73 1.31 20.59
C PRO A 43 11.93 1.12 19.66
N PHE A 44 12.12 -0.07 19.08
CA PHE A 44 13.23 -0.31 18.15
C PHE A 44 13.06 0.47 16.85
N LEU A 45 11.83 0.52 16.32
CA LEU A 45 11.53 1.22 15.08
C LEU A 45 11.50 2.74 15.29
N ASP A 46 10.96 3.23 16.41
CA ASP A 46 11.01 4.65 16.81
C ASP A 46 12.46 5.15 16.93
N LEU A 47 13.34 4.34 17.53
CA LEU A 47 14.76 4.65 17.61
C LEU A 47 15.40 4.70 16.22
N LEU A 48 15.07 3.75 15.35
CA LEU A 48 15.55 3.75 13.97
C LEU A 48 15.09 5.03 13.24
N MET A 49 13.82 5.43 13.39
CA MET A 49 13.29 6.65 12.78
C MET A 49 13.98 7.90 13.34
N THR A 50 14.24 7.95 14.63
CA THR A 50 14.97 9.07 15.26
C THR A 50 16.41 9.16 14.77
N ALA A 51 17.06 8.01 14.53
CA ALA A 51 18.46 7.95 14.12
C ALA A 51 18.68 8.22 12.63
N GLN A 52 17.77 7.73 11.76
CA GLN A 52 17.96 7.72 10.31
C GLN A 52 16.89 8.51 9.54
N GLY A 53 15.81 8.92 10.20
CA GLY A 53 14.68 9.61 9.58
C GLY A 53 14.20 8.91 8.32
N GLN A 54 14.16 9.65 7.22
CA GLN A 54 13.73 9.14 5.91
C GLN A 54 14.56 7.94 5.42
N LYS A 55 15.86 7.85 5.73
CA LYS A 55 16.68 6.69 5.34
C LYS A 55 16.19 5.41 6.04
N GLY A 56 15.75 5.53 7.30
CA GLY A 56 15.16 4.44 8.05
C GLY A 56 13.83 4.00 7.45
N ALA A 57 12.96 4.97 7.11
CA ALA A 57 11.69 4.70 6.45
C ALA A 57 11.88 4.00 5.10
N LEU A 58 12.81 4.48 4.25
CA LEU A 58 13.16 3.84 2.99
C LEU A 58 13.63 2.39 3.18
N ALA A 59 14.49 2.12 4.18
CA ALA A 59 14.95 0.77 4.47
C ALA A 59 13.82 -0.17 4.89
N LEU A 60 12.81 0.33 5.62
CA LEU A 60 11.61 -0.43 5.98
C LEU A 60 10.71 -0.67 4.77
N VAL A 61 10.50 0.33 3.90
CA VAL A 61 9.77 0.16 2.63
C VAL A 61 10.46 -0.90 1.78
N GLU A 62 11.78 -0.82 1.56
CA GLU A 62 12.53 -1.83 0.82
C GLU A 62 12.42 -3.24 1.43
N LYS A 63 12.37 -3.33 2.77
CA LYS A 63 12.12 -4.60 3.45
C LYS A 63 10.72 -5.13 3.19
N ALA A 64 9.69 -4.28 3.26
CA ALA A 64 8.32 -4.65 2.92
C ALA A 64 8.21 -5.12 1.46
N LEU A 65 8.85 -4.44 0.51
CA LEU A 65 8.88 -4.84 -0.90
C LEU A 65 9.57 -6.19 -1.11
N ARG A 66 10.66 -6.46 -0.38
CA ARG A 66 11.29 -7.79 -0.39
C ARG A 66 10.35 -8.87 0.15
N MET A 67 9.62 -8.61 1.24
CA MET A 67 8.62 -9.54 1.78
C MET A 67 7.49 -9.81 0.78
N ARG A 68 6.98 -8.75 0.13
CA ARG A 68 5.96 -8.87 -0.92
C ARG A 68 6.41 -9.73 -2.08
N ARG A 69 7.63 -9.51 -2.60
CA ARG A 69 8.22 -10.35 -3.66
C ARG A 69 8.40 -11.81 -3.22
N ALA A 70 8.64 -12.05 -1.93
CA ALA A 70 8.68 -13.38 -1.33
C ALA A 70 7.28 -13.95 -0.99
N ARG A 71 6.18 -13.32 -1.46
CA ARG A 71 4.78 -13.68 -1.19
C ARG A 71 4.37 -13.64 0.29
N LYS A 72 5.16 -12.97 1.13
CA LYS A 72 4.86 -12.68 2.54
C LYS A 72 4.05 -11.38 2.64
N ILE A 73 2.84 -11.43 2.10
CA ILE A 73 1.95 -10.26 1.97
C ILE A 73 1.53 -9.71 3.35
N PRO A 74 1.13 -10.53 4.34
CA PRO A 74 0.75 -10.03 5.67
C PRO A 74 1.88 -9.27 6.35
N GLU A 75 3.11 -9.80 6.30
CA GLU A 75 4.30 -9.19 6.88
C GLU A 75 4.68 -7.89 6.18
N ALA A 76 4.58 -7.84 4.85
CA ALA A 76 4.78 -6.61 4.10
C ALA A 76 3.74 -5.54 4.49
N LEU A 77 2.48 -5.95 4.64
CA LEU A 77 1.38 -5.06 5.03
C LEU A 77 1.58 -4.52 6.45
N GLN A 78 2.01 -5.34 7.41
CA GLN A 78 2.28 -4.90 8.78
C GLN A 78 3.35 -3.81 8.83
N ILE A 79 4.46 -3.96 8.09
CA ILE A 79 5.51 -2.93 8.03
C ILE A 79 4.96 -1.62 7.43
N LEU A 80 4.24 -1.70 6.31
CA LEU A 80 3.72 -0.52 5.62
C LEU A 80 2.62 0.18 6.42
N ALA A 81 1.76 -0.58 7.10
CA ALA A 81 0.75 -0.04 8.00
C ALA A 81 1.37 0.66 9.20
N TRP A 82 2.44 0.10 9.78
CA TRP A 82 3.19 0.75 10.86
C TRP A 82 3.79 2.08 10.41
N LEU A 83 4.42 2.12 9.23
CA LEU A 83 4.97 3.35 8.65
C LEU A 83 3.88 4.40 8.38
N ALA A 84 2.70 3.97 7.90
CA ALA A 84 1.58 4.86 7.65
C ALA A 84 1.02 5.46 8.94
N LEU A 85 0.91 4.64 9.99
CA LEU A 85 0.42 5.07 11.31
C LEU A 85 1.30 6.15 11.95
N HIS A 86 2.59 6.15 11.61
CA HIS A 86 3.59 7.10 12.14
C HIS A 86 3.95 8.21 11.13
N ASP A 87 3.14 8.40 10.08
CA ASP A 87 3.32 9.45 9.06
C ASP A 87 4.71 9.43 8.37
N HIS A 88 5.29 8.24 8.18
CA HIS A 88 6.59 8.05 7.56
C HIS A 88 6.54 7.65 6.08
N LEU A 89 5.34 7.63 5.48
CA LEU A 89 5.16 7.32 4.06
C LEU A 89 4.95 8.58 3.22
N ASP A 90 5.82 8.74 2.23
CA ASP A 90 5.59 9.60 1.07
C ASP A 90 4.55 8.99 0.12
N GLN A 91 4.24 9.68 -1.00
CA GLN A 91 3.25 9.20 -1.96
C GLN A 91 3.61 7.82 -2.54
N GLU A 92 4.89 7.56 -2.79
CA GLU A 92 5.35 6.27 -3.27
C GLU A 92 5.12 5.17 -2.22
N GLY A 93 5.47 5.42 -0.97
CA GLY A 93 5.18 4.53 0.15
C GLY A 93 3.70 4.24 0.32
N ARG A 94 2.85 5.26 0.20
CA ARG A 94 1.38 5.14 0.23
C ARG A 94 0.86 4.29 -0.94
N TYR A 95 1.44 4.43 -2.14
CA TYR A 95 1.15 3.55 -3.27
C TYR A 95 1.54 2.10 -2.99
N GLN A 96 2.72 1.86 -2.40
CA GLN A 96 3.14 0.51 -2.04
C GLN A 96 2.23 -0.12 -0.98
N LEU A 97 1.73 0.67 -0.02
CA LEU A 97 0.72 0.23 0.94
C LEU A 97 -0.60 -0.15 0.24
N ALA A 98 -1.14 0.75 -0.59
CA ALA A 98 -2.39 0.52 -1.32
C ALA A 98 -2.33 -0.74 -2.19
N LEU A 99 -1.22 -0.90 -2.93
CA LEU A 99 -0.98 -2.08 -3.76
C LEU A 99 -0.85 -3.36 -2.94
N THR A 100 -0.10 -3.32 -1.83
CA THR A 100 0.08 -4.51 -0.98
C THR A 100 -1.24 -4.92 -0.34
N ARG A 101 -2.10 -3.97 0.00
CA ARG A 101 -3.45 -4.22 0.51
C ARG A 101 -4.35 -4.85 -0.57
N LEU A 102 -4.32 -4.32 -1.80
CA LEU A 102 -5.03 -4.90 -2.93
C LEU A 102 -4.63 -6.36 -3.19
N LEU A 103 -3.35 -6.67 -3.06
CA LEU A 103 -2.86 -8.04 -3.21
C LEU A 103 -3.25 -8.93 -2.01
N ALA A 104 -3.41 -8.36 -0.82
CA ALA A 104 -3.85 -9.07 0.38
C ALA A 104 -5.35 -9.43 0.30
N ASP A 105 -6.17 -8.53 -0.26
CA ASP A 105 -7.60 -8.78 -0.50
C ASP A 105 -7.83 -9.96 -1.47
N GLY A 106 -6.81 -10.29 -2.28
CA GLY A 106 -6.83 -11.45 -3.15
C GLY A 106 -7.79 -11.31 -4.32
N LYS A 107 -8.38 -12.45 -4.74
CA LYS A 107 -9.33 -12.47 -5.85
C LYS A 107 -10.66 -11.89 -5.35
N PRO A 108 -11.18 -10.82 -5.96
CA PRO A 108 -12.47 -10.27 -5.56
C PRO A 108 -13.56 -11.33 -5.71
N SER A 109 -14.39 -11.48 -4.68
CA SER A 109 -15.52 -12.40 -4.74
C SER A 109 -16.58 -11.81 -5.67
N LEU A 110 -17.26 -12.65 -6.44
CA LEU A 110 -18.37 -12.23 -7.30
C LEU A 110 -19.55 -11.62 -6.51
N ASN A 111 -19.55 -11.82 -5.18
CA ASN A 111 -20.54 -11.31 -4.25
C ASN A 111 -20.05 -10.08 -3.45
N ASP A 112 -18.86 -9.55 -3.76
CA ASP A 112 -18.42 -8.26 -3.20
C ASP A 112 -19.22 -7.16 -3.88
N ASP A 113 -20.46 -6.99 -3.42
CA ASP A 113 -21.25 -5.81 -3.73
C ASP A 113 -20.41 -4.58 -3.37
N ALA A 114 -20.20 -3.70 -4.35
CA ALA A 114 -19.54 -2.41 -4.19
C ALA A 114 -20.26 -1.46 -3.18
N SER A 115 -21.30 -1.97 -2.51
CA SER A 115 -22.22 -1.29 -1.60
C SER A 115 -22.15 -1.81 -0.15
N ALA A 116 -21.19 -2.66 0.21
CA ALA A 116 -20.99 -3.03 1.61
C ALA A 116 -20.76 -1.75 2.46
N PRO A 117 -21.53 -1.55 3.56
CA PRO A 117 -21.49 -0.35 4.38
C PRO A 117 -20.20 -0.35 5.22
N GLY A 118 -19.14 0.13 4.60
CA GLY A 118 -17.76 0.00 5.05
C GLY A 118 -16.90 -0.06 3.81
N GLY A 119 -16.95 1.02 3.00
CA GLY A 119 -16.36 1.08 1.67
C GLY A 119 -14.97 0.46 1.64
N ASP A 120 -14.71 -0.33 0.59
CA ASP A 120 -13.47 -1.07 0.38
C ASP A 120 -12.27 -0.19 0.75
N ALA A 121 -11.71 -0.42 1.95
CA ALA A 121 -10.68 0.45 2.53
C ALA A 121 -9.49 0.57 1.59
N THR A 122 -9.22 -0.46 0.78
CA THR A 122 -8.23 -0.48 -0.28
C THR A 122 -8.51 0.60 -1.34
N MET A 123 -9.76 0.77 -1.78
CA MET A 123 -10.14 1.84 -2.72
C MET A 123 -9.92 3.21 -2.09
N GLY A 124 -10.16 3.38 -0.80
CA GLY A 124 -9.88 4.63 -0.08
C GLY A 124 -8.41 5.08 -0.20
N TYR A 125 -7.45 4.15 -0.11
CA TYR A 125 -6.04 4.47 -0.31
C TYR A 125 -5.73 4.90 -1.75
N PHE A 126 -6.30 4.24 -2.75
CA PHE A 126 -6.14 4.63 -4.14
C PHE A 126 -6.81 5.98 -4.45
N ALA A 127 -7.99 6.23 -3.87
CA ALA A 127 -8.72 7.49 -4.03
C ALA A 127 -7.90 8.68 -3.51
N ALA A 128 -7.22 8.52 -2.37
CA ALA A 128 -6.30 9.54 -1.86
C ALA A 128 -5.16 9.82 -2.86
N LEU A 129 -4.53 8.78 -3.42
CA LEU A 129 -3.45 8.92 -4.40
C LEU A 129 -3.91 9.57 -5.71
N VAL A 130 -5.09 9.20 -6.22
CA VAL A 130 -5.65 9.78 -7.45
C VAL A 130 -5.98 11.26 -7.25
N ARG A 131 -6.54 11.63 -6.09
CA ARG A 131 -6.81 13.04 -5.74
C ARG A 131 -5.53 13.85 -5.59
N ASP A 132 -4.48 13.25 -5.03
CA ASP A 132 -3.14 13.83 -4.95
C ASP A 132 -2.39 13.85 -6.30
N SER A 133 -3.06 13.47 -7.41
CA SER A 133 -2.50 13.42 -8.77
C SER A 133 -1.27 12.50 -8.92
N PHE A 134 -1.14 11.50 -8.05
CA PHE A 134 -0.13 10.46 -8.20
C PHE A 134 -0.44 9.60 -9.44
N PRO A 135 0.55 9.16 -10.24
CA PRO A 135 0.32 8.42 -11.49
C PRO A 135 -0.04 6.95 -11.26
N VAL A 136 -1.15 6.69 -10.54
CA VAL A 136 -1.60 5.34 -10.14
C VAL A 136 -1.77 4.42 -11.35
N PHE A 137 -2.42 4.90 -12.42
CA PHE A 137 -2.66 4.11 -13.64
C PHE A 137 -1.38 3.58 -14.27
N ASP A 138 -0.38 4.46 -14.44
CA ASP A 138 0.89 4.11 -15.06
C ASP A 138 1.70 3.08 -14.25
N ARG A 139 1.53 3.10 -12.92
CA ARG A 139 2.16 2.13 -12.03
C ARG A 139 1.43 0.80 -12.05
N LEU A 140 0.10 0.80 -11.92
CA LEU A 140 -0.72 -0.42 -11.91
C LEU A 140 -0.64 -1.21 -13.21
N ARG A 141 -0.67 -0.54 -14.38
CA ARG A 141 -0.63 -1.25 -15.68
C ARG A 141 0.66 -2.04 -15.93
N LYS A 142 1.73 -1.68 -15.21
CA LYS A 142 3.05 -2.34 -15.25
C LYS A 142 3.22 -3.42 -14.18
N GLU A 143 2.32 -3.47 -13.19
CA GLU A 143 2.39 -4.42 -12.09
C GLU A 143 1.75 -5.75 -12.50
N SER A 144 2.59 -6.75 -12.80
CA SER A 144 2.13 -8.06 -13.29
C SER A 144 1.48 -8.93 -12.21
N THR A 145 1.66 -8.58 -10.94
CA THR A 145 1.09 -9.33 -9.81
C THR A 145 -0.39 -9.02 -9.58
N VAL A 146 -0.90 -7.92 -10.12
CA VAL A 146 -2.31 -7.55 -9.99
C VAL A 146 -3.15 -8.32 -11.00
N LEU A 147 -4.20 -8.98 -10.50
CA LEU A 147 -5.09 -9.77 -11.33
C LEU A 147 -6.01 -8.87 -12.18
N PRO A 148 -6.40 -9.29 -13.40
CA PRO A 148 -7.33 -8.55 -14.25
C PRO A 148 -8.67 -8.27 -13.54
N GLU A 149 -9.14 -9.19 -12.72
CA GLU A 149 -10.36 -9.04 -11.93
C GLU A 149 -10.25 -7.92 -10.88
N SER A 150 -9.09 -7.77 -10.24
CA SER A 150 -8.83 -6.67 -9.31
C SER A 150 -8.82 -5.32 -10.03
N LEU A 151 -8.21 -5.26 -11.23
CA LEU A 151 -8.24 -4.05 -12.07
C LEU A 151 -9.66 -3.71 -12.53
N LEU A 152 -10.46 -4.71 -12.91
CA LEU A 152 -11.88 -4.53 -13.24
C LEU A 152 -12.67 -3.98 -12.06
N ARG A 153 -12.48 -4.54 -10.85
CA ARG A 153 -13.14 -4.06 -9.62
C ARG A 153 -12.81 -2.59 -9.37
N MET A 154 -11.54 -2.23 -9.42
CA MET A 154 -11.09 -0.85 -9.28
C MET A 154 -11.71 0.05 -10.35
N GLY A 155 -11.69 -0.38 -11.62
CA GLY A 155 -12.23 0.39 -12.73
C GLY A 155 -13.72 0.70 -12.56
N ARG A 156 -14.52 -0.30 -12.15
CA ARG A 156 -15.95 -0.13 -11.84
C ARG A 156 -16.18 0.78 -10.64
N HIS A 157 -15.38 0.66 -9.59
CA HIS A 157 -15.51 1.51 -8.41
C HIS A 157 -15.26 2.98 -8.76
N PHE A 158 -14.16 3.26 -9.44
CA PHE A 158 -13.74 4.62 -9.73
C PHE A 158 -14.50 5.26 -10.89
N SER A 159 -15.00 4.50 -11.87
CA SER A 159 -15.80 5.05 -12.97
C SER A 159 -17.14 5.64 -12.51
N ALA A 160 -17.68 5.15 -11.38
CA ALA A 160 -18.85 5.75 -10.73
C ALA A 160 -18.54 7.07 -10.00
N GLY A 161 -17.27 7.38 -9.75
CA GLY A 161 -16.81 8.60 -9.09
C GLY A 161 -16.95 9.87 -9.95
N VAL A 162 -16.22 10.92 -9.56
CA VAL A 162 -16.23 12.24 -10.24
C VAL A 162 -14.81 12.74 -10.53
N GLY A 163 -14.67 13.62 -11.52
CA GLY A 163 -13.39 14.27 -11.85
C GLY A 163 -12.26 13.27 -12.17
N ASN A 164 -11.14 13.41 -11.48
CA ASN A 164 -9.94 12.58 -11.68
C ASN A 164 -10.19 11.09 -11.36
N GLU A 165 -11.06 10.80 -10.40
CA GLU A 165 -11.43 9.42 -10.05
C GLU A 165 -12.19 8.75 -11.19
N ARG A 166 -13.19 9.43 -11.76
CA ARG A 166 -13.92 8.93 -12.93
C ARG A 166 -12.98 8.65 -14.10
N ARG A 167 -12.11 9.60 -14.42
CA ARG A 167 -11.13 9.45 -15.51
C ARG A 167 -10.21 8.25 -15.26
N PHE A 168 -9.66 8.12 -14.07
CA PHE A 168 -8.85 6.97 -13.67
C PHE A 168 -9.60 5.64 -13.83
N GLY A 169 -10.86 5.57 -13.38
CA GLY A 169 -11.70 4.39 -13.52
C GLY A 169 -11.95 4.01 -14.98
N THR A 170 -12.29 4.99 -15.83
CA THR A 170 -12.51 4.78 -17.27
C THR A 170 -11.24 4.32 -17.98
N ASP A 171 -10.10 4.97 -17.74
CA ASP A 171 -8.80 4.59 -18.32
C ASP A 171 -8.43 3.14 -17.93
N LEU A 172 -8.73 2.75 -16.68
CA LEU A 172 -8.48 1.40 -16.20
C LEU A 172 -9.41 0.35 -16.84
N LEU A 173 -10.71 0.65 -16.97
CA LEU A 173 -11.65 -0.22 -17.68
C LEU A 173 -11.26 -0.41 -19.15
N GLN A 174 -10.86 0.66 -19.83
CA GLN A 174 -10.39 0.59 -21.22
C GLN A 174 -9.17 -0.31 -21.35
N PHE A 175 -8.18 -0.13 -20.47
CA PHE A 175 -6.99 -0.97 -20.43
C PHE A 175 -7.33 -2.46 -20.23
N VAL A 176 -8.24 -2.79 -19.31
CA VAL A 176 -8.68 -4.18 -19.08
C VAL A 176 -9.44 -4.73 -20.28
N ALA A 177 -10.33 -3.94 -20.89
CA ALA A 177 -11.11 -4.32 -22.07
C ALA A 177 -10.22 -4.64 -23.29
N GLU A 178 -9.13 -3.88 -23.47
CA GLU A 178 -8.18 -4.06 -24.57
C GLU A 178 -7.20 -5.21 -24.29
N LYS A 179 -6.47 -5.13 -23.18
CA LYS A 179 -5.38 -6.07 -22.85
C LYS A 179 -5.87 -7.45 -22.48
N HIS A 180 -7.03 -7.55 -21.84
CA HIS A 180 -7.63 -8.81 -21.37
C HIS A 180 -8.91 -9.16 -22.13
N SER A 181 -9.03 -8.69 -23.38
CA SER A 181 -10.23 -8.76 -24.23
C SER A 181 -10.86 -10.15 -24.41
N LYS A 182 -10.09 -11.23 -24.27
CA LYS A 182 -10.53 -12.64 -24.39
C LYS A 182 -10.84 -13.31 -23.04
N GLN A 183 -10.61 -12.60 -21.94
CA GLN A 183 -10.87 -13.09 -20.59
C GLN A 183 -12.20 -12.50 -20.10
N ARG A 184 -12.85 -13.20 -19.17
CA ARG A 184 -14.09 -12.74 -18.53
C ARG A 184 -14.00 -11.29 -18.04
N ALA A 185 -12.88 -10.94 -17.40
CA ALA A 185 -12.66 -9.57 -16.92
C ALA A 185 -12.69 -8.51 -18.04
N GLY A 186 -12.14 -8.82 -19.23
CA GLY A 186 -12.15 -7.90 -20.36
C GLY A 186 -13.52 -7.76 -21.03
N GLU A 187 -14.29 -8.85 -21.13
CA GLU A 187 -15.68 -8.80 -21.60
C GLU A 187 -16.55 -7.96 -20.64
N GLU A 188 -16.39 -8.20 -19.35
CA GLU A 188 -17.06 -7.44 -18.30
C GLU A 188 -16.66 -5.96 -18.26
N ALA A 189 -15.40 -5.62 -18.59
CA ALA A 189 -14.96 -4.24 -18.72
C ALA A 189 -15.61 -3.54 -19.93
N LYS A 190 -15.73 -4.23 -21.08
CA LYS A 190 -16.44 -3.71 -22.27
C LYS A 190 -17.90 -3.42 -21.95
N LEU A 191 -18.56 -4.31 -21.22
CA LEU A 191 -19.94 -4.10 -20.78
C LEU A 191 -20.05 -2.89 -19.83
N ALA A 192 -19.13 -2.76 -18.87
CA ALA A 192 -19.12 -1.64 -17.94
C ALA A 192 -18.93 -0.29 -18.64
N LEU A 193 -18.06 -0.20 -19.65
CA LEU A 193 -17.86 1.01 -20.46
C LEU A 193 -19.15 1.40 -21.21
N ARG A 194 -19.81 0.42 -21.84
CA ARG A 194 -21.07 0.65 -22.58
C ARG A 194 -22.20 1.15 -21.67
N VAL A 195 -22.32 0.60 -20.46
CA VAL A 195 -23.36 1.00 -19.49
C VAL A 195 -23.05 2.37 -18.87
N GLY A 196 -21.77 2.70 -18.68
CA GLY A 196 -21.32 3.98 -18.13
C GLY A 196 -21.42 5.17 -19.07
N GLY A 197 -21.84 4.98 -20.32
CA GLY A 197 -22.02 6.06 -21.30
C GLY A 197 -20.70 6.62 -21.86
N VAL A 198 -19.68 5.76 -22.02
CA VAL A 198 -18.44 6.05 -22.76
C VAL A 198 -18.43 5.28 -24.08
#